data_AF-A0A9D5LIK9-F1
#
_entry.id   AF-A0A9D5LIK9-F1
#
_cell.length_a   1.000
_cell.length_b   1.000
_cell.length_c   1.000
_cell.angle_alpha   90.00
_cell.angle_beta   90.00
_cell.angle_gamma   90.00
#
_symmetry.space_group_name_H-M   'P 1'
#
loop_
_entity.id
_entity.type
_entity.pdbx_description
1 polymer ?
#
loop_
_entity_poly.entity_id
_entity_poly.type
_entity_poly.pdbx_seq_one_letter_code
_entity_poly.pdbx_strand_id
1 'polypeptide(L)'
;MDITEITTMLGTILGIITPLGGVGAWLYRKQNKRLKEAEAALAEANVSKAKVESKADEWNIWKEQLEAEREHVKFKDERINELLRMNAEKEDRHQQDIKDWEERFTNQTTYLRSVQRDLLTKTQQEIVYTKKIADLERERDYFKLWFCRREFGNEKCDPDKCGRREPQQSIPIKYIPLDELNKSTSIEASTPH
;
A
#
# COMPACT_ATOMS: atom_id res chain seq x y z
N MET A 1 42.45 121.76 36.38
CA MET A 1 42.54 120.50 35.63
C MET A 1 41.80 120.75 34.33
N ASP A 2 42.55 120.90 33.24
CA ASP A 2 42.03 121.43 31.98
C ASP A 2 41.26 120.33 31.22
N ILE A 3 40.17 120.73 30.58
CA ILE A 3 39.24 119.85 29.84
C ILE A 3 39.98 118.96 28.82
N THR A 4 41.13 119.41 28.33
CA THR A 4 42.01 118.71 27.39
C THR A 4 42.67 117.45 27.98
N GLU A 5 43.04 117.42 29.26
CA GLU A 5 43.69 116.26 29.91
C GLU A 5 42.70 115.12 30.19
N ILE A 6 41.44 115.45 30.49
CA ILE A 6 40.38 114.46 30.73
C ILE A 6 40.01 113.75 29.42
N THR A 7 39.98 114.47 28.29
CA THR A 7 39.66 113.88 26.98
C THR A 7 40.75 112.95 26.43
N THR A 8 42.03 113.27 26.65
CA THR A 8 43.15 112.40 26.23
C THR A 8 43.29 111.16 27.12
N MET A 9 42.98 111.27 28.41
CA MET A 9 42.95 110.12 29.32
C MET A 9 41.78 109.17 29.00
N LEU A 10 40.58 109.70 28.70
CA LEU A 10 39.45 108.89 28.23
C LEU A 10 39.74 108.24 26.88
N GLY A 11 40.36 108.96 25.95
CA GLY A 11 40.75 108.43 24.63
C GLY A 11 41.77 107.29 24.71
N THR A 12 42.74 107.37 25.63
CA THR A 12 43.75 106.32 25.84
C THR A 12 43.17 105.10 26.58
N ILE A 13 42.27 105.29 27.56
CA ILE A 13 41.58 104.19 28.24
C ILE A 13 40.63 103.45 27.27
N LEU A 14 39.84 104.17 26.46
CA LEU A 14 39.02 103.56 25.41
C LEU A 14 39.89 102.92 24.31
N GLY A 15 41.02 103.52 23.97
CA GLY A 15 41.97 102.99 22.99
C GLY A 15 42.65 101.68 23.40
N ILE A 16 42.82 101.42 24.70
CA ILE A 16 43.43 100.20 25.23
C ILE A 16 42.39 99.09 25.47
N ILE A 17 41.17 99.44 25.90
CA ILE A 17 40.11 98.45 26.21
C ILE A 17 39.51 97.84 24.93
N THR A 18 39.38 98.63 23.86
CA THR A 18 38.78 98.18 22.60
C THR A 18 39.54 97.03 21.91
N PRO A 19 40.88 97.06 21.76
CA PRO A 19 41.63 95.93 21.20
C PRO A 19 41.68 94.70 22.13
N LEU A 20 41.69 94.87 23.46
CA LEU A 20 41.64 93.75 24.41
C LEU A 20 40.31 92.99 24.34
N GLY A 21 39.19 93.71 24.23
CA GLY A 21 37.87 93.10 24.02
C GLY A 21 37.72 92.39 22.67
N GLY A 22 38.29 92.96 21.60
CA GLY A 22 38.27 92.37 20.26
C GLY A 22 39.07 91.07 20.14
N VAL A 23 40.29 91.03 20.70
CA VAL A 23 41.15 89.83 20.70
C VAL A 23 40.56 88.74 21.60
N GLY A 24 40.01 89.11 22.77
CA GLY A 24 39.30 88.18 23.65
C GLY A 24 38.08 87.53 22.98
N ALA A 25 37.24 88.33 22.31
CA ALA A 25 36.09 87.83 21.57
C ALA A 25 36.50 86.94 20.38
N TRP A 26 37.61 87.23 19.72
CA TRP A 26 38.14 86.42 18.62
C TRP A 26 38.67 85.06 19.11
N LEU A 27 39.46 85.04 20.20
CA LEU A 27 39.94 83.81 20.81
C LEU A 27 38.80 82.97 21.36
N TYR A 28 37.79 83.60 21.99
CA TYR A 28 36.59 82.92 22.46
C TYR A 28 35.81 82.28 21.30
N ARG A 29 35.61 83.01 20.19
CA ARG A 29 34.99 82.43 18.98
C ARG A 29 35.81 81.26 18.40
N LYS A 30 37.14 81.34 18.40
CA LYS A 30 38.02 80.27 17.90
C LYS A 30 37.96 79.01 18.78
N GLN A 31 37.95 79.18 20.11
CA GLN A 31 37.81 78.05 21.04
C GLN A 31 36.42 77.44 20.99
N ASN A 32 35.38 78.27 20.89
CA ASN A 32 34.01 77.80 20.79
C ASN A 32 33.75 77.06 19.46
N LYS A 33 34.44 77.43 18.36
CA LYS A 33 34.44 76.63 17.12
C LYS A 33 35.08 75.25 17.32
N ARG A 34 36.25 75.18 17.96
CA ARG A 34 36.94 73.90 18.23
C ARG A 34 36.16 73.00 19.19
N LEU A 35 35.51 73.57 20.20
CA LEU A 35 34.62 72.85 21.11
C LEU A 35 33.43 72.27 20.35
N LYS A 36 32.78 73.06 19.49
CA LYS A 36 31.67 72.58 18.66
C LYS A 36 32.11 71.51 17.65
N GLU A 37 33.31 71.63 17.08
CA GLU A 37 33.88 70.61 16.19
C GLU A 37 34.19 69.31 16.96
N ALA A 38 34.70 69.40 18.19
CA ALA A 38 34.93 68.23 19.05
C ALA A 38 33.63 67.59 19.53
N GLU A 39 32.62 68.39 19.88
CA GLU A 39 31.26 67.91 20.21
C GLU A 39 30.59 67.24 19.00
N ALA A 40 30.75 67.80 17.80
CA ALA A 40 30.26 67.20 16.56
C ALA A 40 30.99 65.87 16.27
N ALA A 41 32.31 65.82 16.43
CA ALA A 41 33.09 64.60 16.26
C ALA A 41 32.70 63.50 17.27
N LEU A 42 32.40 63.87 18.52
CA LEU A 42 31.88 62.94 19.53
C LEU A 42 30.46 62.47 19.20
N ALA A 43 29.61 63.35 18.69
CA ALA A 43 28.28 62.98 18.22
C ALA A 43 28.35 62.01 17.02
N GLU A 44 29.23 62.27 16.06
CA GLU A 44 29.49 61.38 14.92
C GLU A 44 30.05 60.02 15.36
N ALA A 45 30.98 60.01 16.33
CA ALA A 45 31.51 58.79 16.92
C ALA A 45 30.40 57.98 17.62
N ASN A 46 29.52 58.61 18.40
CA ASN A 46 28.39 57.94 19.04
C ASN A 46 27.38 57.39 18.03
N VAL A 47 27.09 58.12 16.95
CA VAL A 47 26.26 57.62 15.84
C VAL A 47 26.93 56.45 15.14
N SER A 48 28.24 56.50 14.92
CA SER A 48 28.99 55.41 14.30
C SER A 48 29.00 54.16 15.18
N LYS A 49 29.15 54.31 16.50
CA LYS A 49 29.07 53.24 17.49
C LYS A 49 27.67 52.61 17.50
N ALA A 50 26.62 53.42 17.58
CA ALA A 50 25.25 52.94 17.53
C ALA A 50 24.93 52.17 16.23
N LYS A 51 25.48 52.60 15.09
CA LYS A 51 25.33 51.87 13.81
C LYS A 51 26.07 50.54 13.79
N VAL A 52 27.20 50.42 14.49
CA VAL A 52 27.94 49.15 14.60
C VAL A 52 27.21 48.20 15.53
N GLU A 53 26.74 48.70 16.68
CA GLU A 53 25.93 47.94 17.64
C GLU A 53 24.63 47.45 16.99
N SER A 54 23.90 48.31 16.25
CA SER A 54 22.68 47.90 15.56
C SER A 54 22.92 46.81 14.52
N LYS A 55 24.03 46.88 13.76
CA LYS A 55 24.42 45.84 12.81
C LYS A 55 24.82 44.54 13.49
N ALA A 56 25.45 44.61 14.66
CA ALA A 56 25.80 43.43 15.45
C ALA A 56 24.52 42.75 15.98
N ASP A 57 23.55 43.52 16.43
CA ASP A 57 22.24 43.01 16.88
C ASP A 57 21.46 42.38 15.74
N GLU A 58 21.39 43.03 14.57
CA GLU A 58 20.78 42.47 13.35
C GLU A 58 21.44 41.14 12.94
N TRP A 59 22.77 41.06 13.01
CA TRP A 59 23.51 39.84 12.72
C TRP A 59 23.20 38.72 13.72
N ASN A 60 23.12 39.03 15.02
CA ASN A 60 22.79 38.04 16.04
C ASN A 60 21.36 37.51 15.87
N ILE A 61 20.38 38.38 15.62
CA ILE A 61 19.00 37.98 15.35
C ILE A 61 18.94 37.06 14.12
N TRP A 62 19.62 37.44 13.03
CA TRP A 62 19.67 36.62 11.82
C TRP A 62 20.31 35.25 12.08
N LYS A 63 21.39 35.22 12.88
CA LYS A 63 22.07 33.98 13.24
C LYS A 63 21.18 33.06 14.07
N GLU A 64 20.47 33.59 15.07
CA GLU A 64 19.52 32.84 15.88
C GLU A 64 18.36 32.28 15.04
N GLN A 65 17.82 33.09 14.11
CA GLN A 65 16.81 32.63 13.16
C GLN A 65 17.33 31.48 12.28
N LEU A 66 18.55 31.61 11.76
CA LEU A 66 19.17 30.59 10.92
C LEU A 66 19.43 29.29 11.71
N GLU A 67 19.86 29.39 12.97
CA GLU A 67 20.06 28.23 13.84
C GLU A 67 18.74 27.54 14.16
N ALA A 68 17.69 28.29 14.50
CA ALA A 68 16.35 27.74 14.74
C ALA A 68 15.76 27.06 13.49
N GLU A 69 15.92 27.67 12.31
CA GLU A 69 15.49 27.04 11.06
C GLU A 69 16.26 25.75 10.77
N ARG A 70 17.57 25.73 11.00
CA ARG A 70 18.39 24.52 10.83
C ARG A 70 17.96 23.40 11.76
N GLU A 71 17.68 23.69 13.02
CA GLU A 71 17.17 22.70 13.98
C GLU A 71 15.81 22.15 13.54
N HIS A 72 14.92 23.01 13.08
CA HIS A 72 13.62 22.60 12.58
C HIS A 72 13.71 21.75 11.30
N VAL A 73 14.62 22.06 10.39
CA VAL A 73 14.91 21.24 9.20
C VAL A 73 15.44 19.87 9.61
N LYS A 74 16.42 19.81 10.53
CA LYS A 74 16.95 18.52 11.03
C LYS A 74 15.86 17.65 11.65
N PHE A 75 15.01 18.24 12.49
CA PHE A 75 13.89 17.51 13.09
C PHE A 75 12.92 16.95 12.04
N LYS A 76 12.63 17.73 11.00
CA LYS A 76 11.79 17.28 9.89
C LYS A 76 12.46 16.15 9.11
N ASP A 77 13.75 16.26 8.81
CA ASP A 77 14.49 15.22 8.10
C ASP A 77 14.56 13.91 8.89
N GLU A 78 14.81 13.98 10.20
CA GLU A 78 14.76 12.82 11.10
C GLU A 78 13.37 12.19 11.10
N ARG A 79 12.31 13.00 11.18
CA ARG A 79 10.93 12.51 11.16
C ARG A 79 10.57 11.87 9.82
N ILE A 80 11.01 12.45 8.70
CA ILE A 80 10.80 11.90 7.36
C ILE A 80 11.51 10.56 7.23
N ASN A 81 12.77 10.46 7.64
CA ASN A 81 13.54 9.23 7.59
C ASN A 81 12.89 8.12 8.44
N GLU A 82 12.39 8.45 9.63
CA GLU A 82 11.69 7.49 10.48
C GLU A 82 10.36 7.04 9.85
N LEU A 83 9.60 7.95 9.24
CA LEU A 83 8.37 7.60 8.52
C LEU A 83 8.67 6.69 7.32
N LEU A 84 9.74 6.97 6.57
CA LEU A 84 10.17 6.13 5.46
C LEU A 84 10.56 4.73 5.93
N ARG A 85 11.30 4.63 7.05
CA ARG A 85 11.69 3.36 7.66
C ARG A 85 10.47 2.54 8.10
N MET A 86 9.56 3.15 8.85
CA MET A 86 8.32 2.48 9.28
C MET A 86 7.45 2.04 8.09
N ASN A 87 7.40 2.84 7.03
CA ASN A 87 6.63 2.49 5.84
C ASN A 87 7.27 1.31 5.10
N ALA A 88 8.59 1.30 4.94
CA ALA A 88 9.32 0.15 4.38
C ALA A 88 9.08 -1.13 5.19
N GLU A 89 9.20 -1.08 6.51
CA GLU A 89 8.93 -2.24 7.39
C GLU A 89 7.48 -2.72 7.30
N LYS A 90 6.53 -1.81 7.11
CA LYS A 90 5.12 -2.15 6.92
C LYS A 90 4.88 -2.82 5.56
N GLU A 91 5.48 -2.28 4.50
CA GLU A 91 5.38 -2.84 3.15
C GLU A 91 6.01 -4.24 3.09
N ASP A 92 7.17 -4.44 3.72
CA ASP A 92 7.84 -5.74 3.79
C ASP A 92 6.97 -6.79 4.50
N ARG A 93 6.34 -6.42 5.62
CA ARG A 93 5.38 -7.31 6.31
C ARG A 93 4.17 -7.61 5.44
N HIS A 94 3.61 -6.61 4.77
CA HIS A 94 2.47 -6.80 3.90
C HIS A 94 2.80 -7.71 2.70
N GLN A 95 4.00 -7.58 2.14
CA GLN A 95 4.52 -8.48 1.11
C GLN A 95 4.67 -9.93 1.60
N GLN A 96 5.12 -10.12 2.84
CA GLN A 96 5.18 -11.46 3.46
C GLN A 96 3.78 -12.04 3.66
N ASP A 97 2.84 -11.27 4.20
CA ASP A 97 1.45 -11.70 4.38
C ASP A 97 0.84 -12.15 3.04
N ILE A 98 1.03 -11.36 1.97
CA ILE A 98 0.54 -11.72 0.62
C ILE A 98 1.10 -13.08 0.18
N LYS A 99 2.40 -13.32 0.34
CA LYS A 99 3.03 -14.60 -0.04
C LYS A 99 2.44 -15.77 0.74
N ASP A 100 2.26 -15.60 2.05
CA ASP A 100 1.64 -16.63 2.90
C ASP A 100 0.18 -16.89 2.53
N TRP A 101 -0.56 -15.86 2.12
CA TRP A 101 -1.92 -15.99 1.59
C TRP A 101 -1.93 -16.74 0.24
N GLU A 102 -1.04 -16.38 -0.68
CA GLU A 102 -0.91 -17.05 -1.98
C GLU A 102 -0.54 -18.53 -1.84
N GLU A 103 0.39 -18.85 -0.93
CA GLU A 103 0.79 -20.23 -0.65
C GLU A 103 -0.40 -21.04 -0.08
N ARG A 104 -1.10 -20.50 0.92
CA ARG A 104 -2.30 -21.16 1.49
C ARG A 104 -3.36 -21.39 0.44
N PHE A 105 -3.64 -20.39 -0.40
CA PHE A 105 -4.64 -20.51 -1.46
C PHE A 105 -4.23 -21.55 -2.51
N THR A 106 -2.95 -21.59 -2.87
CA THR A 106 -2.39 -22.59 -3.80
C THR A 106 -2.52 -24.00 -3.22
N ASN A 107 -2.20 -24.19 -1.95
CA ASN A 107 -2.33 -25.48 -1.26
C ASN A 107 -3.78 -25.94 -1.19
N GLN A 108 -4.71 -25.06 -0.80
CA GLN A 108 -6.15 -25.37 -0.78
C GLN A 108 -6.69 -25.71 -2.18
N THR A 109 -6.29 -24.95 -3.20
CA THR A 109 -6.68 -25.20 -4.59
C THR A 109 -6.14 -26.55 -5.08
N THR A 110 -4.90 -26.88 -4.73
CA THR A 110 -4.28 -28.16 -5.07
C THR A 110 -5.00 -29.33 -4.42
N TYR A 111 -5.37 -29.19 -3.14
CA TYR A 111 -6.16 -30.17 -2.42
C TYR A 111 -7.57 -30.35 -3.02
N LEU A 112 -8.27 -29.26 -3.33
CA LEU A 112 -9.58 -29.34 -3.98
C LEU A 112 -9.50 -30.06 -5.33
N ARG A 113 -8.45 -29.79 -6.12
CA ARG A 113 -8.20 -30.50 -7.40
C ARG A 113 -7.87 -31.98 -7.20
N SER A 114 -7.21 -32.38 -6.11
CA SER A 114 -6.97 -33.80 -5.84
C SER A 114 -8.26 -34.50 -5.44
N VAL A 115 -9.05 -33.91 -4.54
CA VAL A 115 -10.36 -34.44 -4.14
C VAL A 115 -11.29 -34.59 -5.34
N GLN A 116 -11.32 -33.60 -6.24
CA GLN A 116 -12.14 -33.67 -7.46
C GLN A 116 -11.71 -34.82 -8.38
N ARG A 117 -10.40 -35.09 -8.52
CA ARG A 117 -9.88 -36.22 -9.30
C ARG A 117 -10.23 -37.56 -8.67
N ASP A 118 -10.14 -37.67 -7.35
CA ASP A 118 -10.50 -38.87 -6.61
C ASP A 118 -11.99 -39.16 -6.74
N LEU A 119 -12.84 -38.13 -6.61
CA LEU A 119 -14.28 -38.24 -6.75
C LEU A 119 -14.66 -38.70 -8.17
N LEU A 120 -14.06 -38.10 -9.20
CA LEU A 120 -14.27 -38.53 -10.60
C LEU A 120 -13.90 -40.01 -10.80
N THR A 121 -12.77 -40.44 -10.22
CA THR A 121 -12.32 -41.83 -10.30
C THR A 121 -13.32 -42.78 -9.61
N LYS A 122 -13.83 -42.40 -8.44
CA LYS A 122 -14.83 -43.17 -7.70
C LYS A 122 -16.15 -43.26 -8.44
N THR A 123 -16.63 -42.16 -9.00
CA THR A 123 -17.85 -42.16 -9.83
C THR A 123 -17.70 -43.05 -11.05
N GLN A 124 -16.53 -43.05 -11.71
CA GLN A 124 -16.28 -43.94 -12.84
C GLN A 124 -16.29 -45.42 -12.41
N GLN A 125 -15.71 -45.74 -11.25
CA GLN A 125 -15.77 -47.09 -10.68
C GLN A 125 -17.21 -47.52 -10.37
N GLU A 126 -18.01 -46.61 -9.79
CA GLU A 126 -19.42 -46.86 -9.49
C GLU A 126 -20.20 -47.19 -10.76
N ILE A 127 -20.04 -46.42 -11.84
CA ILE A 127 -20.68 -46.70 -13.14
C ILE A 127 -20.34 -48.11 -13.64
N VAL A 128 -19.09 -48.54 -13.50
CA VAL A 128 -18.66 -49.90 -13.88
C VAL A 128 -19.35 -50.96 -13.01
N TYR A 129 -19.41 -50.76 -11.69
CA TYR A 129 -20.09 -51.68 -10.79
C TYR A 129 -21.59 -51.74 -11.04
N THR A 130 -22.26 -50.61 -11.27
CA THR A 130 -23.69 -50.57 -11.60
C THR A 130 -23.99 -51.33 -12.88
N LYS A 131 -23.16 -51.18 -13.93
CA LYS A 131 -23.29 -51.97 -15.17
C LYS A 131 -23.15 -53.47 -14.89
N LYS A 132 -22.12 -53.86 -14.13
CA LYS A 132 -21.90 -55.27 -13.77
C LYS A 132 -23.06 -55.85 -12.96
N ILE A 133 -23.62 -55.09 -12.01
CA ILE A 133 -24.80 -55.51 -11.25
C ILE A 133 -25.99 -55.70 -12.20
N ALA A 134 -26.25 -54.75 -13.09
CA ALA A 134 -27.35 -54.86 -14.06
C ALA A 134 -27.19 -56.08 -14.98
N ASP A 135 -25.97 -56.39 -15.43
CA ASP A 135 -25.70 -57.58 -16.26
C ASP A 135 -25.93 -58.87 -15.47
N LEU A 136 -25.47 -58.95 -14.21
CA LEU A 136 -25.72 -60.09 -13.33
C LEU A 136 -27.21 -60.25 -12.99
N GLU A 137 -27.95 -59.16 -12.83
CA GLU A 137 -29.40 -59.20 -12.62
C GLU A 137 -30.12 -59.76 -13.85
N ARG A 138 -29.73 -59.34 -15.06
CA ARG A 138 -30.27 -59.93 -16.30
C ARG A 138 -29.96 -61.42 -16.40
N GLU A 139 -28.74 -61.85 -16.07
CA GLU A 139 -28.38 -63.27 -16.06
C GLU A 139 -29.21 -64.06 -15.06
N ARG A 140 -29.36 -63.55 -13.82
CA ARG A 140 -30.21 -64.15 -12.79
C ARG A 140 -31.65 -64.31 -13.30
N ASP A 141 -32.21 -63.26 -13.90
CA ASP A 141 -33.59 -63.27 -14.38
C ASP A 141 -33.78 -64.21 -15.57
N TYR A 142 -32.78 -64.29 -16.46
CA TYR A 142 -32.71 -65.31 -17.51
C TYR A 142 -32.73 -66.72 -16.92
N PHE A 143 -31.88 -67.02 -15.92
CA PHE A 143 -31.87 -68.34 -15.29
C PHE A 143 -33.18 -68.66 -14.58
N LYS A 144 -33.79 -67.70 -13.87
CA LYS A 144 -35.12 -67.87 -13.26
C LYS A 144 -36.16 -68.23 -14.33
N LEU A 145 -36.22 -67.48 -15.42
CA LEU A 145 -37.14 -67.75 -16.53
C LEU A 145 -36.86 -69.10 -17.19
N TRP A 146 -35.59 -69.46 -17.40
CA TRP A 146 -35.18 -70.74 -17.98
C TRP A 146 -35.61 -71.92 -17.11
N PHE A 147 -35.35 -71.88 -15.79
CA PHE A 147 -35.80 -72.89 -14.85
C PHE A 147 -37.33 -72.99 -14.87
N CYS A 148 -38.06 -71.88 -14.81
CA CYS A 148 -39.51 -71.90 -14.83
C CYS A 148 -40.09 -72.43 -16.15
N ARG A 149 -39.47 -72.11 -17.30
CA ARG A 149 -39.89 -72.66 -18.60
C ARG A 149 -39.63 -74.17 -18.68
N ARG A 150 -38.49 -74.63 -18.16
CA ARG A 150 -38.14 -76.06 -18.09
C ARG A 150 -39.11 -76.86 -17.21
N GLU A 151 -39.51 -76.31 -16.06
CA GLU A 151 -40.41 -76.98 -15.10
C GLU A 151 -41.89 -76.97 -15.53
N PHE A 152 -42.35 -75.94 -16.26
CA PHE A 152 -43.78 -75.73 -16.55
C PHE A 152 -44.17 -75.74 -18.03
N GLY A 153 -43.22 -75.71 -18.97
CA GLY A 153 -43.46 -75.89 -20.41
C GLY A 153 -44.24 -74.78 -21.13
N ASN A 154 -44.62 -73.68 -20.44
CA ASN A 154 -45.39 -72.59 -21.03
C ASN A 154 -44.55 -71.31 -21.19
N GLU A 155 -44.71 -70.61 -22.31
CA GLU A 155 -44.00 -69.35 -22.61
C GLU A 155 -44.42 -68.18 -21.68
N LYS A 156 -45.52 -68.33 -20.93
CA LYS A 156 -46.11 -67.34 -20.03
C LYS A 156 -45.84 -67.64 -18.55
N CYS A 157 -44.62 -68.01 -18.18
CA CYS A 157 -44.27 -68.21 -16.78
C CYS A 157 -44.04 -66.86 -16.08
N ASP A 158 -44.93 -66.55 -15.14
CA ASP A 158 -44.83 -65.40 -14.22
C ASP A 158 -43.72 -65.71 -13.18
N PRO A 159 -42.59 -64.96 -13.18
CA PRO A 159 -41.38 -65.33 -12.41
C PRO A 159 -41.61 -65.41 -10.89
N ASP A 160 -42.61 -64.72 -10.35
CA ASP A 160 -42.93 -64.73 -8.92
C ASP A 160 -43.86 -65.89 -8.49
N LYS A 161 -44.47 -66.61 -9.46
CA LYS A 161 -45.42 -67.72 -9.20
C LYS A 161 -44.84 -69.10 -9.47
N CYS A 162 -43.53 -69.18 -9.67
CA CYS A 162 -42.82 -70.41 -9.97
C CYS A 162 -42.68 -71.28 -8.70
N GLY A 163 -43.76 -71.95 -8.30
CA GLY A 163 -43.73 -72.99 -7.26
C GLY A 163 -43.01 -74.25 -7.75
N ARG A 164 -42.58 -75.14 -6.86
CA ARG A 164 -42.08 -76.48 -7.28
C ARG A 164 -43.24 -77.31 -7.84
N ARG A 165 -43.13 -77.84 -9.06
CA ARG A 165 -43.91 -79.02 -9.48
C ARG A 165 -43.09 -80.28 -9.24
N GLU A 166 -43.76 -81.35 -8.81
CA GLU A 166 -43.18 -82.70 -8.86
C GLU A 166 -42.93 -83.10 -10.32
N PRO A 167 -41.83 -83.83 -10.60
CA PRO A 167 -41.28 -83.91 -11.94
C PRO A 167 -42.14 -84.81 -12.85
N GLN A 168 -42.46 -84.32 -14.05
CA GLN A 168 -42.77 -85.20 -15.18
C GLN A 168 -41.91 -84.86 -16.40
N GLN A 169 -40.82 -85.64 -16.50
CA GLN A 169 -40.08 -86.12 -17.66
C GLN A 169 -39.57 -85.17 -18.77
N SER A 170 -38.39 -85.57 -19.26
CA SER A 170 -37.44 -84.84 -20.09
C SER A 170 -37.90 -84.54 -21.51
N ILE A 171 -37.86 -83.25 -21.88
CA ILE A 171 -37.71 -82.84 -23.28
C ILE A 171 -36.43 -82.00 -23.38
N PRO A 172 -35.49 -82.29 -24.30
CA PRO A 172 -34.25 -81.54 -24.43
C PRO A 172 -34.51 -80.18 -25.08
N ILE A 173 -34.30 -79.10 -24.31
CA ILE A 173 -34.32 -77.72 -24.83
C ILE A 173 -32.91 -77.38 -25.33
N LYS A 174 -32.78 -77.02 -26.61
CA LYS A 174 -31.52 -76.51 -27.18
C LYS A 174 -31.27 -75.07 -26.73
N TYR A 175 -30.03 -74.79 -26.31
CA TYR A 175 -29.54 -73.46 -25.96
C TYR A 175 -29.25 -72.65 -27.24
N ILE A 176 -29.69 -71.40 -27.30
CA ILE A 176 -29.32 -70.44 -28.34
C ILE A 176 -28.57 -69.28 -27.64
N PRO A 177 -27.28 -69.06 -27.91
CA PRO A 177 -26.52 -67.96 -27.33
C PRO A 177 -27.01 -66.59 -27.82
N LEU A 178 -26.90 -65.57 -26.96
CA LEU A 178 -27.34 -64.18 -27.23
C LEU A 178 -26.69 -63.53 -28.47
N ASP A 179 -25.53 -64.02 -28.91
CA ASP A 179 -24.81 -63.48 -30.08
C ASP A 179 -25.53 -63.74 -31.41
N GLU A 180 -26.41 -64.75 -31.49
CA GLU A 180 -27.16 -65.06 -32.72
C GLU A 180 -28.42 -64.20 -32.91
N LEU A 181 -28.94 -63.58 -31.84
CA LEU A 181 -30.16 -62.77 -31.90
C LEU A 181 -29.93 -61.41 -32.60
N ASN A 182 -28.70 -60.91 -32.59
CA ASN A 182 -28.33 -59.64 -33.22
C ASN A 182 -28.07 -59.72 -34.74
N LYS A 183 -28.04 -60.93 -35.32
CA LYS A 183 -27.91 -61.12 -36.78
C LYS A 183 -29.24 -61.15 -37.53
N SER A 184 -30.36 -61.36 -36.85
CA SER A 184 -31.68 -61.49 -37.50
C SER A 184 -32.47 -60.18 -37.61
N THR A 185 -31.91 -59.05 -37.15
CA THR A 185 -32.56 -57.72 -37.16
C THR A 185 -31.95 -56.71 -38.12
N SER A 186 -31.23 -57.16 -39.17
CA SER A 186 -30.99 -56.32 -40.35
C SER A 186 -32.13 -56.50 -41.35
N ILE A 187 -33.28 -55.84 -41.10
CA ILE A 187 -34.32 -55.65 -42.11
C ILE A 187 -34.16 -54.25 -42.71
N GLU A 188 -33.87 -54.27 -44.01
CA GLU A 188 -33.95 -53.24 -45.04
C GLU A 188 -34.72 -51.96 -44.69
N ALA A 189 -34.00 -50.83 -44.68
CA ALA A 189 -34.59 -49.51 -44.83
C ALA A 189 -34.85 -49.24 -46.32
N SER A 190 -36.03 -49.62 -46.81
CA SER A 190 -36.54 -49.20 -48.12
C SER A 190 -37.15 -47.80 -48.02
N THR A 191 -36.56 -46.84 -48.72
CA THR A 191 -37.06 -45.49 -48.98
C THR A 191 -38.21 -45.52 -50.00
N PRO A 192 -39.27 -44.70 -49.86
CA PRO A 192 -40.15 -44.38 -50.97
C PRO A 192 -39.83 -43.00 -51.58
N HIS A 193 -40.03 -42.92 -52.90
CA HIS A 193 -39.93 -41.75 -53.78
C HIS A 193 -40.84 -40.58 -53.38
#